data_AF-A0A7S4I8R1-F1
#
_entry.id   AF-A0A7S4I8R1-F1
#
_cell.length_a   1.000
_cell.length_b   1.000
_cell.length_c   1.000
_cell.angle_alpha   90.00
_cell.angle_beta   90.00
_cell.angle_gamma   90.00
#
_symmetry.space_group_name_H-M   'P 1'
#
loop_
_entity.id
_entity.type
_entity.pdbx_description
1 polymer ?
#
loop_
_entity_poly.entity_id
_entity_poly.type
_entity_poly.pdbx_seq_one_letter_code
_entity_poly.pdbx_strand_id
1 'polypeptide(L)'
;MTAFDAIYDNGNLKGNEQQKNKYDADVANSFYNLATKFYEYGWGDSFHFGWRLQGEPHVMSIKNSQYFVAQKLRVKDMDPVLDLGCGIGGPLRGVVRATGANVTGLTINEHQVARAREITGALPEYM
;
A
#
# COMPACT_ATOMS: atom_id res chain seq x y z
N MET A 1 -11.67 19.85 15.68
CA MET A 1 -10.60 20.30 14.76
C MET A 1 -9.32 19.63 15.23
N THR A 2 -8.86 18.64 14.49
CA THR A 2 -7.67 17.86 14.82
C THR A 2 -6.41 18.66 14.47
N ALA A 3 -5.25 18.24 14.99
CA ALA A 3 -3.97 18.81 14.60
C ALA A 3 -3.68 18.67 13.09
N PHE A 4 -4.31 17.68 12.43
CA PHE A 4 -4.25 17.49 10.98
C PHE A 4 -5.06 18.58 10.25
N ASP A 5 -6.30 18.84 10.69
CA ASP A 5 -7.17 19.87 10.09
C ASP A 5 -6.54 21.26 10.18
N ALA A 6 -5.87 21.59 11.29
CA ALA A 6 -5.20 22.88 11.48
C ALA A 6 -4.00 23.13 10.53
N ILE A 7 -3.41 22.07 9.97
CA ILE A 7 -2.29 22.16 9.02
C ILE A 7 -2.82 22.43 7.61
N TYR A 8 -3.96 21.85 7.24
CA TYR A 8 -4.54 21.97 5.90
C TYR A 8 -5.52 23.15 5.77
N ASP A 9 -6.30 23.47 6.81
CA ASP A 9 -7.33 24.50 6.75
C ASP A 9 -6.77 25.93 6.92
N ASN A 10 -5.56 26.09 7.46
CA ASN A 10 -4.95 27.41 7.67
C ASN A 10 -4.37 28.06 6.41
N GLY A 11 -4.62 27.51 5.21
CA GLY A 11 -4.41 28.17 3.92
C GLY A 11 -2.98 28.60 3.55
N ASN A 12 -2.01 28.39 4.45
CA ASN A 12 -0.63 28.86 4.30
C ASN A 12 0.36 27.76 3.91
N LEU A 13 -0.11 26.52 3.72
CA LEU A 13 0.65 25.56 2.95
C LEU A 13 0.49 25.95 1.48
N LYS A 14 1.51 26.61 0.93
CA LYS A 14 1.76 26.52 -0.50
C LYS A 14 2.03 25.04 -0.78
N GLY A 15 0.98 24.30 -1.12
CA GLY A 15 1.14 23.01 -1.78
C GLY A 15 2.10 23.18 -2.95
N ASN A 16 2.70 22.11 -3.44
CA ASN A 16 3.60 22.18 -4.57
C ASN A 16 2.80 22.59 -5.82
N GLU A 17 2.51 23.89 -5.99
CA GLU A 17 1.65 24.45 -7.05
C GLU A 17 2.23 24.20 -8.45
N GLN A 18 3.46 23.68 -8.51
CA GLN A 18 4.16 23.25 -9.70
C GLN A 18 3.82 21.83 -10.16
N GLN A 19 3.21 20.98 -9.32
CA GLN A 19 2.57 19.73 -9.75
C GLN A 19 1.08 19.97 -10.03
N LYS A 20 0.83 20.84 -11.00
CA LYS A 20 -0.49 21.02 -11.63
C LYS A 20 -0.42 20.51 -13.07
N ASN A 21 0.30 19.42 -13.33
CA ASN A 21 0.22 18.86 -14.66
C ASN A 21 -1.13 18.16 -14.76
N LYS A 22 -1.98 18.66 -15.66
CA LYS A 22 -3.29 18.07 -15.99
C LYS A 22 -3.19 16.56 -16.29
N TYR A 23 -1.98 16.10 -16.64
CA TYR A 23 -1.65 14.75 -17.04
C TYR A 23 -0.91 13.94 -15.97
N ASP A 24 -0.61 14.48 -14.77
CA ASP A 24 0.15 13.75 -13.74
C ASP A 24 -0.58 12.47 -13.30
N ALA A 25 -1.91 12.55 -13.15
CA ALA A 25 -2.75 11.39 -12.87
C ALA A 25 -2.73 10.36 -14.01
N ASP A 26 -2.74 10.81 -15.26
CA ASP A 26 -2.73 9.96 -16.44
C ASP A 26 -1.37 9.29 -16.67
N VAL A 27 -0.28 10.00 -16.39
CA VAL A 27 1.09 9.46 -16.42
C VAL A 27 1.27 8.43 -15.32
N ALA A 28 0.83 8.74 -14.09
CA ALA A 28 0.84 7.78 -12.99
C ALA A 28 0.04 6.52 -13.35
N ASN A 29 -1.18 6.68 -13.86
CA ASN A 29 -2.03 5.57 -14.28
C ASN A 29 -1.40 4.73 -15.40
N SER A 30 -0.83 5.36 -16.41
CA SER A 30 -0.17 4.67 -17.52
C SER A 30 1.08 3.91 -17.06
N PHE A 31 1.87 4.52 -16.18
CA PHE A 31 3.02 3.86 -15.56
C PHE A 31 2.59 2.62 -14.78
N TYR A 32 1.59 2.73 -13.90
CA TYR A 32 1.12 1.58 -13.13
C TYR A 32 0.53 0.49 -14.02
N ASN A 33 -0.24 0.82 -15.06
CA ASN A 33 -0.80 -0.17 -15.96
C ASN A 33 0.28 -0.98 -16.69
N LEU A 34 1.35 -0.32 -17.15
CA LEU A 34 2.47 -0.99 -17.82
C LEU A 34 3.35 -1.76 -16.84
N ALA A 35 3.70 -1.13 -15.72
CA ALA A 35 4.73 -1.63 -14.84
C ALA A 35 4.21 -2.70 -13.87
N THR A 36 2.91 -2.72 -13.54
CA THR A 36 2.36 -3.67 -12.55
C THR A 36 2.66 -5.12 -12.93
N LYS A 37 2.44 -5.53 -14.19
CA LYS A 37 2.74 -6.91 -14.62
C LYS A 37 4.22 -7.24 -14.59
N PHE A 38 5.08 -6.27 -14.93
CA PHE A 38 6.52 -6.45 -14.88
C PHE A 38 7.02 -6.58 -13.43
N TYR A 39 6.50 -5.74 -12.53
CA TYR A 39 6.80 -5.81 -11.10
C TYR A 39 6.24 -7.07 -10.46
N GLU A 40 5.05 -7.54 -10.82
CA GLU A 40 4.54 -8.82 -10.32
C GLU A 40 5.48 -9.98 -10.69
N TYR A 41 5.97 -10.02 -11.93
CA TYR A 41 6.89 -11.06 -12.40
C TYR A 41 8.27 -10.98 -11.72
N GLY A 42 8.86 -9.78 -11.62
CA GLY A 42 10.23 -9.60 -11.14
C GLY A 42 10.38 -9.35 -9.64
N TRP A 43 9.34 -8.81 -8.99
CA TRP A 43 9.35 -8.28 -7.62
C TRP A 43 8.35 -8.96 -6.69
N GLY A 44 7.36 -9.66 -7.24
CA GLY A 44 6.28 -10.30 -6.47
C GLY A 44 5.12 -9.35 -6.20
N ASP A 45 4.34 -9.65 -5.16
CA ASP A 45 3.05 -8.99 -4.92
C ASP A 45 3.11 -7.74 -4.03
N SER A 46 4.30 -7.38 -3.57
CA SER A 46 4.54 -6.37 -2.54
C SER A 46 5.52 -5.32 -3.02
N PHE A 47 4.99 -4.22 -3.58
CA PHE A 47 5.77 -3.16 -4.23
C PHE A 47 6.38 -2.16 -3.24
N HIS A 48 7.21 -2.64 -2.32
CA HIS A 48 8.02 -1.80 -1.45
C HIS A 48 9.39 -2.43 -1.24
N PHE A 49 10.30 -1.65 -0.69
CA PHE A 49 11.59 -2.17 -0.23
C PHE A 49 11.47 -2.70 1.18
N GLY A 50 12.34 -3.65 1.50
CA GLY A 50 12.55 -4.09 2.86
C GLY A 50 14.00 -3.97 3.26
N TRP A 51 14.24 -3.81 4.56
CA TRP A 51 15.57 -3.97 5.12
C TRP A 51 15.93 -5.46 5.04
N ARG A 52 17.19 -5.77 4.72
CA ARG A 52 17.64 -7.14 4.48
C ARG A 52 18.92 -7.43 5.24
N LEU A 53 18.94 -8.55 5.94
CA LEU A 53 20.15 -9.08 6.57
C LEU A 53 21.04 -9.81 5.55
N GLN A 54 22.34 -9.87 5.83
CA GLN A 54 23.26 -10.62 4.98
C GLN A 54 22.83 -12.09 4.90
N GLY A 55 22.69 -12.61 3.68
CA GLY A 55 22.23 -13.98 3.42
C GLY A 55 20.70 -14.17 3.41
N GLU A 56 19.92 -13.13 3.68
CA GLU A 56 18.47 -13.23 3.72
C GLU A 56 17.82 -13.17 2.31
N PRO A 57 16.85 -14.04 1.99
CA PRO A 57 16.10 -13.97 0.74
C PRO A 57 15.27 -12.67 0.61
N HIS A 58 15.03 -12.22 -0.63
CA HIS A 58 14.22 -11.02 -0.90
C HIS A 58 12.83 -11.07 -0.25
N VAL A 59 12.14 -12.20 -0.38
CA VAL A 59 10.79 -12.38 0.18
C VAL A 59 10.76 -12.20 1.70
N MET A 60 11.83 -12.54 2.40
CA MET A 60 11.89 -12.42 3.86
C MET A 60 12.09 -10.96 4.27
N SER A 61 12.94 -10.23 3.56
CA SER A 61 13.13 -8.78 3.75
C SER A 61 11.83 -7.97 3.60
N ILE A 62 11.02 -8.31 2.58
CA ILE A 62 9.68 -7.74 2.39
C ILE A 62 8.78 -8.06 3.59
N LYS A 63 8.67 -9.34 3.96
CA LYS A 63 7.84 -9.78 5.09
C LYS A 63 8.25 -9.11 6.41
N ASN A 64 9.54 -9.04 6.72
CA ASN A 64 10.03 -8.40 7.94
C ASN A 64 9.61 -6.93 8.03
N SER A 65 9.60 -6.23 6.91
CA SER A 65 9.20 -4.82 6.85
C SER A 65 7.69 -4.67 7.07
N GLN A 66 6.88 -5.57 6.51
CA GLN A 66 5.43 -5.63 6.76
C GLN A 66 5.12 -5.96 8.23
N TYR A 67 5.81 -6.94 8.83
CA TYR A 67 5.69 -7.26 10.24
C TYR A 67 6.09 -6.10 11.15
N PHE A 68 7.14 -5.38 10.81
CA PHE A 68 7.55 -4.18 11.56
C PHE A 68 6.43 -3.13 11.55
N VAL A 69 5.84 -2.83 10.40
CA VAL A 69 4.69 -1.91 10.30
C VAL A 69 3.52 -2.42 11.14
N ALA A 70 3.15 -3.69 11.01
CA ALA A 70 2.08 -4.33 11.78
C ALA A 70 2.29 -4.18 13.30
N GLN A 71 3.51 -4.40 13.81
CA GLN A 71 3.84 -4.20 15.22
C GLN A 71 3.74 -2.74 15.68
N LYS A 72 4.03 -1.79 14.79
CA LYS A 72 3.95 -0.35 15.09
C LYS A 72 2.53 0.19 15.03
N LEU A 73 1.64 -0.42 14.23
CA LEU A 73 0.23 -0.04 14.14
C LEU A 73 -0.51 -0.24 15.47
N ARG A 74 -0.10 -1.23 16.28
CA ARG A 74 -0.72 -1.56 17.59
C ARG A 74 -2.24 -1.79 17.51
N VAL A 75 -2.67 -2.32 16.37
CA VAL A 75 -4.06 -2.70 16.10
C VAL A 75 -4.30 -4.14 16.54
N LYS A 76 -5.53 -4.44 16.89
CA LYS A 76 -5.99 -5.77 17.30
C LYS A 76 -6.86 -6.38 16.20
N ASP A 77 -7.26 -7.62 16.45
CA ASP A 77 -8.21 -8.33 15.62
C ASP A 77 -9.45 -7.48 15.36
N MET A 78 -9.85 -7.41 14.09
CA MET A 78 -10.99 -6.64 13.58
C MET A 78 -10.92 -5.10 13.73
N ASP A 79 -9.84 -4.52 14.26
CA ASP A 79 -9.67 -3.07 14.27
C ASP A 79 -9.65 -2.53 12.82
N PRO A 80 -10.34 -1.41 12.53
CA PRO A 80 -10.35 -0.83 11.19
C PRO A 80 -9.02 -0.16 10.86
N VAL A 81 -8.46 -0.48 9.70
CA VAL A 81 -7.21 0.09 9.18
C VAL A 81 -7.41 0.56 7.74
N LEU A 82 -6.81 1.70 7.38
CA LEU A 82 -6.83 2.24 6.03
C LEU A 82 -5.40 2.22 5.45
N ASP A 83 -5.22 1.54 4.32
CA ASP A 83 -3.97 1.52 3.55
C ASP A 83 -4.08 2.45 2.33
N LEU A 84 -3.43 3.60 2.40
CA LEU A 84 -3.42 4.63 1.36
C LEU A 84 -2.26 4.39 0.38
N GLY A 85 -2.59 4.00 -0.85
CA GLY A 85 -1.61 3.54 -1.84
C GLY A 85 -1.36 2.04 -1.77
N CYS A 86 -2.41 1.25 -1.58
CA CYS A 86 -2.32 -0.19 -1.30
C CYS A 86 -1.74 -1.06 -2.44
N GLY A 87 -1.60 -0.49 -3.65
CA GLY A 87 -1.14 -1.23 -4.83
C GLY A 87 -2.03 -2.44 -5.11
N ILE A 88 -1.41 -3.59 -5.38
CA ILE A 88 -2.11 -4.88 -5.54
C ILE A 88 -2.33 -5.64 -4.21
N GLY A 89 -2.13 -4.96 -3.07
CA GLY A 89 -2.51 -5.43 -1.73
C GLY A 89 -1.52 -6.34 -1.01
N GLY A 90 -0.27 -6.51 -1.51
CA GLY A 90 0.73 -7.36 -0.84
C GLY A 90 0.99 -6.96 0.63
N PRO A 91 1.35 -5.69 0.91
CA PRO A 91 1.55 -5.21 2.28
C PRO A 91 0.28 -5.29 3.13
N LEU A 92 -0.86 -4.93 2.55
CA LEU A 92 -2.18 -5.03 3.19
C LEU A 92 -2.42 -6.44 3.74
N ARG A 93 -2.24 -7.47 2.92
CA ARG A 93 -2.39 -8.88 3.34
C ARG A 93 -1.36 -9.28 4.39
N GLY A 94 -0.14 -8.73 4.33
CA GLY A 94 0.86 -8.90 5.38
C GLY A 94 0.40 -8.37 6.74
N VAL A 95 -0.23 -7.19 6.76
CA VAL A 95 -0.81 -6.59 7.98
C VAL A 95 -1.99 -7.42 8.50
N VAL A 96 -2.91 -7.85 7.62
CA VAL A 96 -4.03 -8.73 8.00
C VAL A 96 -3.51 -10.00 8.67
N ARG A 97 -2.57 -10.71 8.03
CA ARG A 97 -1.98 -11.94 8.58
C ARG A 97 -1.29 -11.75 9.93
N ALA A 98 -0.67 -10.59 10.14
CA ALA A 98 0.07 -10.30 11.36
C ALA A 98 -0.81 -9.85 12.53
N THR A 99 -2.00 -9.30 12.26
CA THR A 99 -2.79 -8.57 13.27
C THR A 99 -4.25 -9.00 13.40
N GLY A 100 -4.84 -9.60 12.36
CA GLY A 100 -6.28 -9.83 12.26
C GLY A 100 -7.11 -8.57 11.96
N ALA A 101 -6.46 -7.43 11.70
CA ALA A 101 -7.16 -6.18 11.46
C ALA A 101 -8.06 -6.22 10.22
N ASN A 102 -9.15 -5.43 10.26
CA ASN A 102 -10.02 -5.21 9.12
C ASN A 102 -9.47 -4.07 8.25
N VAL A 103 -8.70 -4.43 7.21
CA VAL A 103 -7.98 -3.45 6.39
C VAL A 103 -8.75 -3.09 5.12
N THR A 104 -8.99 -1.80 4.92
CA THR A 104 -9.48 -1.22 3.65
C THR A 104 -8.30 -0.64 2.88
N GLY A 105 -8.12 -1.05 1.63
CA GLY A 105 -7.08 -0.50 0.73
C GLY A 105 -7.65 0.55 -0.23
N LEU A 106 -6.90 1.63 -0.45
CA LEU A 106 -7.21 2.67 -1.42
C LEU A 106 -6.03 2.84 -2.40
N THR A 107 -6.31 2.87 -3.70
CA THR A 107 -5.34 3.22 -4.73
C THR A 107 -6.04 4.00 -5.85
N ILE A 108 -5.29 4.86 -6.54
CA ILE A 108 -5.80 5.66 -7.66
C ILE A 108 -5.91 4.87 -8.97
N ASN A 109 -5.35 3.65 -9.00
CA ASN A 109 -5.24 2.85 -10.22
C ASN A 109 -6.24 1.67 -10.22
N GLU A 110 -7.20 1.70 -11.15
CA GLU A 110 -8.25 0.68 -11.24
C GLU A 110 -7.72 -0.73 -11.58
N HIS A 111 -6.65 -0.83 -12.39
CA HIS A 111 -6.02 -2.12 -12.68
C HIS A 111 -5.45 -2.77 -11.41
N GLN A 112 -4.84 -1.98 -10.51
CA GLN A 112 -4.39 -2.46 -9.22
C GLN A 112 -5.54 -2.91 -8.32
N VAL A 113 -6.69 -2.19 -8.33
CA VAL A 113 -7.89 -2.62 -7.60
C VAL A 113 -8.40 -3.97 -8.11
N ALA A 114 -8.52 -4.13 -9.43
CA ALA A 114 -8.96 -5.39 -10.03
C ALA A 114 -8.02 -6.55 -9.67
N ARG A 115 -6.71 -6.33 -9.77
CA ARG A 115 -5.70 -7.34 -9.44
C ARG A 115 -5.66 -7.67 -7.95
N ALA A 116 -5.78 -6.66 -7.08
CA ALA A 116 -5.86 -6.86 -5.63
C ALA A 116 -7.07 -7.74 -5.26
N ARG A 117 -8.23 -7.49 -5.87
CA ARG A 117 -9.44 -8.29 -5.67
C ARG A 117 -9.28 -9.72 -6.17
N GLU A 118 -8.65 -9.93 -7.33
CA GLU A 118 -8.37 -11.26 -7.86
C GLU A 118 -7.48 -12.08 -6.92
N ILE A 119 -6.34 -11.51 -6.49
CA ILE A 119 -5.40 -12.19 -5.60
C ILE A 119 -6.04 -12.46 -4.24
N THR A 120 -6.74 -11.48 -3.67
CA THR A 120 -7.33 -11.58 -2.33
C THR A 120 -8.54 -12.52 -2.34
N GLY A 121 -9.39 -12.48 -3.37
CA GLY A 121 -10.53 -13.38 -3.50
C GLY A 121 -10.16 -14.85 -3.73
N ALA A 122 -8.91 -15.15 -4.07
CA ALA A 122 -8.39 -16.51 -4.13
C ALA A 122 -7.90 -17.04 -2.77
N LEU A 123 -7.88 -16.20 -1.72
CA LEU A 123 -7.51 -16.57 -0.36
C LEU A 123 -8.74 -16.99 0.47
N PRO A 124 -8.56 -17.74 1.57
CA PRO A 124 -9.63 -18.07 2.50
C PRO A 124 -10.32 -16.83 3.07
N GLU A 125 -11.58 -16.98 3.51
CA GLU A 125 -12.51 -15.92 3.95
C GLU A 125 -12.06 -15.09 5.19
N TYR A 126 -10.83 -15.26 5.65
CA TYR A 126 -10.21 -14.60 6.80
C TYR A 126 -8.74 -14.21 6.52
N MET A 127 -8.38 -14.07 5.24
CA MET A 127 -7.06 -13.62 4.78
C MET A 127 -7.14 -12.46 3.78
#